data_AF-A0A9E7IJT8-F1
#
_entry.id   AF-A0A9E7IJT8-F1
#
_cell.length_a   1.000
_cell.length_b   1.000
_cell.length_c   1.000
_cell.angle_alpha   90.00
_cell.angle_beta   90.00
_cell.angle_gamma   90.00
#
_symmetry.space_group_name_H-M   'P 1'
#
loop_
_entity.id
_entity.type
_entity.pdbx_description
1 polymer ?
#
loop_
_entity_poly.entity_id
_entity_poly.type
_entity_poly.pdbx_seq_one_letter_code
_entity_poly.pdbx_strand_id
1 'polypeptide(L)'
;MNIKKYKNYLFLLPFLFLFLILLNWHYSIGLSADDLFFYTIPQESDIISFVTERYDIWSSRTLIEYVLCHILQLPLILWWYLDSLIFTFIGILTFKLIDGKNKSFYATLSCVLCLSFIFSSYYALSSAGFITTSINYAWPLFSGLLAIYILKNYTANDTGKIKRILAYIISVLCLLFAVNNEQLAVILLGLFVLYYLFNYKTEINKKCYLIGLSAVIGIINTIICPGVPKRFISELKWFHDYLQLNLLNKLNIGLSSIINRCVTWCDLTTLILLGIIAVSVYLLTKNKKKAMISLIPFIIASGFWILTLTDNLMLLQIMNANIARYGYVPISLKRMILSLTIYGIFIMTFLYGLYIIYKNQKSVLWPVYSIMFVGFASTIMFGFTPSIPPMERMYIFFYYGNMLAILIFIKQIIEKRIKT
;
A
#
# COMPACT_ATOMS: atom_id res chain seq x y z
N MET A 1 -14.74 -20.86 36.64
CA MET A 1 -13.96 -20.30 35.51
C MET A 1 -14.12 -18.77 35.52
N ASN A 2 -13.03 -18.01 35.73
CA ASN A 2 -13.12 -16.59 36.13
C ASN A 2 -13.38 -15.66 34.92
N ILE A 3 -14.65 -15.34 34.64
CA ILE A 3 -15.14 -14.60 33.45
C ILE A 3 -14.42 -13.24 33.26
N LYS A 4 -13.97 -12.60 34.35
CA LYS A 4 -13.20 -11.34 34.30
C LYS A 4 -11.85 -11.48 33.58
N LYS A 5 -11.19 -12.65 33.64
CA LYS A 5 -9.88 -12.88 32.99
C LYS A 5 -10.02 -12.96 31.47
N TYR A 6 -11.14 -13.49 30.96
CA TYR A 6 -11.40 -13.63 29.52
C TYR A 6 -11.86 -12.33 28.87
N LYS A 7 -12.54 -11.44 29.62
CA LYS A 7 -12.92 -10.10 29.11
C LYS A 7 -11.72 -9.31 28.57
N ASN A 8 -10.53 -9.49 29.16
CA ASN A 8 -9.31 -8.80 28.73
C ASN A 8 -8.75 -9.28 27.39
N TYR A 9 -9.21 -10.41 26.86
CA TYR A 9 -8.75 -10.99 25.58
C TYR A 9 -9.81 -10.95 24.48
N LEU A 10 -11.01 -10.43 24.75
CA LEU A 10 -12.10 -10.33 23.76
C LEU A 10 -11.69 -9.56 22.50
N PHE A 11 -10.77 -8.59 22.61
CA PHE A 11 -10.24 -7.84 21.47
C PHE A 11 -9.45 -8.72 20.47
N LEU A 12 -9.12 -9.97 20.81
CA LEU A 12 -8.47 -10.92 19.91
C LEU A 12 -9.46 -11.61 18.97
N LEU A 13 -10.76 -11.68 19.32
CA LEU A 13 -11.77 -12.35 18.51
C LEU A 13 -11.88 -11.80 17.08
N PRO A 14 -11.84 -10.47 16.84
CA PRO A 14 -11.86 -9.94 15.47
C PRO A 14 -10.74 -10.49 14.58
N PHE A 15 -9.54 -10.70 15.13
CA PHE A 15 -8.42 -11.25 14.36
C PHE A 15 -8.59 -12.74 14.07
N LEU A 16 -9.17 -13.49 15.00
CA LEU A 16 -9.52 -14.89 14.75
C LEU A 16 -10.57 -15.00 13.63
N PHE A 17 -11.61 -14.16 13.66
CA PHE A 17 -12.61 -14.12 12.58
C PHE A 17 -12.00 -13.70 11.24
N LEU A 18 -11.12 -12.69 11.24
CA LEU A 18 -10.39 -12.28 10.05
C LEU A 18 -9.61 -13.47 9.47
N PHE A 19 -8.84 -14.18 10.30
CA PHE A 19 -8.09 -15.36 9.86
C PHE A 19 -8.99 -16.43 9.25
N LEU A 20 -10.11 -16.77 9.88
CA LEU A 20 -11.04 -17.79 9.39
C LEU A 20 -11.70 -17.39 8.06
N ILE A 21 -12.10 -16.11 7.92
CA ILE A 21 -12.65 -15.57 6.67
C ILE A 21 -11.61 -15.68 5.55
N LEU A 22 -10.37 -15.27 5.84
CA LEU A 22 -9.27 -15.32 4.87
C LEU A 22 -8.92 -16.77 4.51
N LEU A 23 -8.87 -17.69 5.46
CA LEU A 23 -8.56 -19.09 5.18
C LEU A 23 -9.62 -19.72 4.27
N ASN A 24 -10.90 -19.44 4.54
CA ASN A 24 -12.00 -19.90 3.69
C ASN A 24 -11.92 -19.31 2.28
N TRP A 25 -11.50 -18.04 2.14
CA TRP A 25 -11.31 -17.41 0.84
C TRP A 25 -10.09 -17.95 0.09
N HIS A 26 -8.93 -18.12 0.74
CA HIS A 26 -7.74 -18.68 0.11
C HIS A 26 -7.96 -20.13 -0.37
N TYR A 27 -8.82 -20.90 0.30
CA TYR A 27 -9.21 -22.24 -0.15
C TYR A 27 -9.78 -22.26 -1.58
N SER A 28 -10.39 -21.16 -2.05
CA SER A 28 -10.89 -21.07 -3.43
C SER A 28 -9.86 -20.57 -4.45
N ILE A 29 -8.61 -20.36 -4.04
CA ILE A 29 -7.54 -19.83 -4.89
C ILE A 29 -6.62 -20.96 -5.32
N GLY A 30 -6.54 -21.17 -6.63
CA GLY A 30 -5.59 -22.09 -7.28
C GLY A 30 -4.41 -21.37 -7.94
N LEU A 31 -3.48 -22.15 -8.49
CA LEU A 31 -2.33 -21.64 -9.25
C LEU A 31 -2.80 -20.95 -10.55
N SER A 32 -2.23 -19.78 -10.86
CA SER A 32 -2.53 -19.05 -12.09
C SER A 32 -1.38 -18.14 -12.51
N ALA A 33 -1.34 -17.76 -13.80
CA ALA A 33 -0.36 -16.81 -14.35
C ALA A 33 1.09 -17.14 -13.94
N ASP A 34 1.81 -16.21 -13.30
CA ASP A 34 3.22 -16.41 -12.94
C ASP A 34 3.39 -17.50 -11.88
N ASP A 35 2.35 -17.83 -11.10
CA ASP A 35 2.41 -18.96 -10.15
C ASP A 35 2.76 -20.26 -10.86
N LEU A 36 2.24 -20.48 -12.09
CA LEU A 36 2.53 -21.67 -12.90
C LEU A 36 3.98 -21.67 -13.38
N PHE A 37 4.52 -20.51 -13.76
CA PHE A 37 5.91 -20.38 -14.16
C PHE A 37 6.86 -20.68 -13.01
N PHE A 38 6.66 -20.07 -11.84
CA PHE A 38 7.52 -20.32 -10.68
C PHE A 38 7.36 -21.74 -10.10
N TYR A 39 6.21 -22.38 -10.32
CA TYR A 39 5.97 -23.76 -9.90
C TYR A 39 6.82 -24.79 -10.67
N THR A 40 7.07 -24.57 -11.97
CA THR A 40 7.86 -25.51 -12.79
C THR A 40 9.37 -25.37 -12.59
N ILE A 41 9.85 -24.24 -12.09
CA ILE A 41 11.30 -23.96 -11.95
C ILE A 41 12.08 -25.08 -11.26
N PRO A 42 11.66 -25.60 -10.09
CA PRO A 42 12.46 -26.61 -9.37
C PRO A 42 12.48 -27.98 -10.05
N GLN A 43 11.64 -28.17 -11.08
CA GLN A 43 11.63 -29.36 -11.93
C GLN A 43 12.64 -29.24 -13.08
N GLU A 44 12.95 -28.01 -13.48
CA GLU A 44 13.82 -27.70 -14.63
C GLU A 44 15.24 -27.29 -14.21
N SER A 45 15.39 -26.72 -13.01
CA SER A 45 16.67 -26.18 -12.51
C SER A 45 16.70 -26.12 -10.98
N ASP A 46 17.90 -26.07 -10.41
CA ASP A 46 18.06 -25.78 -8.98
C ASP A 46 17.61 -24.33 -8.66
N ILE A 47 16.91 -24.13 -7.54
CA ILE A 47 16.34 -22.83 -7.16
C ILE A 47 17.41 -21.75 -6.98
N ILE A 48 18.57 -22.09 -6.39
CA ILE A 48 19.66 -21.13 -6.17
C ILE A 48 20.22 -20.69 -7.53
N SER A 49 20.43 -21.65 -8.43
CA SER A 49 20.89 -21.41 -9.80
C SER A 49 19.90 -20.51 -10.56
N PHE A 50 18.60 -20.80 -10.47
CA PHE A 50 17.55 -19.97 -11.04
C PHE A 50 17.60 -18.54 -10.50
N VAL A 51 17.53 -18.31 -9.18
CA VAL A 51 17.49 -16.93 -8.65
C VAL A 51 18.79 -16.14 -8.94
N THR A 52 19.92 -16.85 -9.10
CA THR A 52 21.19 -16.25 -9.52
C THR A 52 21.12 -15.80 -10.97
N GLU A 53 20.67 -16.66 -11.88
CA GLU A 53 20.47 -16.31 -13.28
C GLU A 53 19.46 -15.15 -13.42
N ARG A 54 18.36 -15.21 -12.66
CA ARG A 54 17.32 -14.18 -12.61
C ARG A 54 17.88 -12.83 -12.17
N TYR A 55 18.83 -12.80 -11.23
CA TYR A 55 19.54 -11.57 -10.87
C TYR A 55 20.36 -11.03 -12.03
N ASP A 56 20.99 -11.92 -12.80
CA ASP A 56 21.82 -11.55 -13.94
C ASP A 56 21.03 -11.06 -15.15
N ILE A 57 19.80 -11.54 -15.33
CA ILE A 57 19.03 -11.29 -16.57
C ILE A 57 17.72 -10.54 -16.39
N TRP A 58 17.16 -10.40 -15.18
CA TRP A 58 15.82 -9.80 -15.05
C TRP A 58 15.42 -9.09 -13.76
N SER A 59 15.76 -9.55 -12.55
CA SER A 59 15.15 -9.04 -11.30
C SER A 59 16.10 -8.92 -10.13
N SER A 60 16.02 -7.80 -9.42
CA SER A 60 16.67 -7.61 -8.12
C SER A 60 15.94 -8.27 -6.94
N ARG A 61 14.76 -8.86 -7.16
CA ARG A 61 13.91 -9.46 -6.12
C ARG A 61 14.38 -10.87 -5.69
N THR A 62 15.68 -11.10 -5.62
CA THR A 62 16.29 -12.43 -5.42
C THR A 62 15.76 -13.14 -4.18
N LEU A 63 15.67 -12.45 -3.04
CA LEU A 63 15.23 -13.07 -1.78
C LEU A 63 13.72 -13.40 -1.82
N ILE A 64 12.93 -12.53 -2.43
CA ILE A 64 11.49 -12.74 -2.61
C ILE A 64 11.25 -13.90 -3.58
N GLU A 65 11.92 -13.92 -4.73
CA GLU A 65 11.81 -14.99 -5.73
C GLU A 65 12.30 -16.34 -5.15
N TYR A 66 13.35 -16.33 -4.33
CA TYR A 66 13.82 -17.53 -3.62
C TYR A 66 12.74 -18.11 -2.70
N VAL A 67 12.10 -17.26 -1.88
CA VAL A 67 11.01 -17.69 -1.00
C VAL A 67 9.80 -18.15 -1.81
N LEU A 68 9.44 -17.43 -2.88
CA LEU A 68 8.33 -17.78 -3.77
C LEU A 68 8.49 -19.19 -4.36
N CYS A 69 9.66 -19.51 -4.92
CA CYS A 69 9.92 -20.83 -5.48
C CYS A 69 9.76 -21.94 -4.42
N HIS A 70 10.28 -21.74 -3.20
CA HIS A 70 10.15 -22.73 -2.12
C HIS A 70 8.69 -22.91 -1.67
N ILE A 71 7.93 -21.81 -1.54
CA ILE A 71 6.52 -21.88 -1.15
C ILE A 71 5.70 -22.63 -2.21
N LEU A 72 5.98 -22.44 -3.49
CA LEU A 72 5.26 -23.13 -4.56
C LEU A 72 5.57 -24.63 -4.64
N GLN A 73 6.68 -25.10 -4.06
CA GLN A 73 6.96 -26.54 -3.94
C GLN A 73 6.24 -27.21 -2.76
N LEU A 74 5.69 -26.42 -1.85
CA LEU A 74 4.91 -26.95 -0.73
C LEU A 74 3.46 -27.23 -1.18
N PRO A 75 2.75 -28.13 -0.48
CA PRO A 75 1.32 -28.30 -0.68
C PRO A 75 0.61 -26.94 -0.59
N LEU A 76 -0.22 -26.63 -1.59
CA LEU A 76 -0.91 -25.34 -1.72
C LEU A 76 -1.65 -24.92 -0.43
N ILE A 77 -2.17 -25.90 0.31
CA ILE A 77 -2.80 -25.69 1.62
C ILE A 77 -1.89 -24.94 2.61
N LEU A 78 -0.58 -25.17 2.61
CA LEU A 78 0.35 -24.45 3.47
C LEU A 78 0.40 -22.97 3.11
N TRP A 79 0.38 -22.61 1.82
CA TRP A 79 0.28 -21.22 1.42
C TRP A 79 -1.06 -20.59 1.86
N TRP A 80 -2.18 -21.30 1.77
CA TRP A 80 -3.47 -20.79 2.28
C TRP A 80 -3.40 -20.39 3.77
N TYR A 81 -2.78 -21.22 4.60
CA TYR A 81 -2.58 -20.93 6.02
C TYR A 81 -1.62 -19.75 6.22
N LEU A 82 -0.46 -19.77 5.56
CA LEU A 82 0.57 -18.74 5.72
C LEU A 82 0.07 -17.37 5.26
N ASP A 83 -0.54 -17.27 4.09
CA ASP A 83 -0.99 -15.99 3.55
C ASP A 83 -2.16 -15.40 4.36
N SER A 84 -3.08 -16.26 4.81
CA SER A 84 -4.14 -15.86 5.76
C SER A 84 -3.56 -15.32 7.07
N LEU A 85 -2.49 -15.94 7.59
CA LEU A 85 -1.78 -15.44 8.77
C LEU A 85 -1.09 -14.10 8.49
N ILE A 86 -0.45 -13.94 7.33
CA ILE A 86 0.24 -12.71 6.94
C ILE A 86 -0.74 -11.53 6.93
N PHE A 87 -1.87 -11.65 6.23
CA PHE A 87 -2.88 -10.59 6.21
C PHE A 87 -3.51 -10.34 7.59
N THR A 88 -3.74 -11.40 8.38
CA THR A 88 -4.21 -11.26 9.76
C THR A 88 -3.21 -10.48 10.61
N PHE A 89 -1.91 -10.77 10.47
CA PHE A 89 -0.86 -10.05 11.17
C PHE A 89 -0.71 -8.61 10.69
N ILE A 90 -0.93 -8.30 9.41
CA ILE A 90 -1.02 -6.90 8.93
C ILE A 90 -2.13 -6.17 9.69
N GLY A 91 -3.30 -6.79 9.87
CA GLY A 91 -4.38 -6.26 10.70
C GLY A 91 -3.97 -6.04 12.16
N ILE A 92 -3.29 -7.02 12.78
CA ILE A 92 -2.80 -6.94 14.17
C ILE A 92 -1.74 -5.84 14.34
N LEU A 93 -0.74 -5.79 13.45
CA LEU A 93 0.33 -4.80 13.48
C LEU A 93 -0.24 -3.40 13.30
N THR A 94 -1.19 -3.24 12.38
CA THR A 94 -1.89 -1.97 12.18
C THR A 94 -2.63 -1.53 13.45
N PHE A 95 -3.40 -2.42 14.08
CA PHE A 95 -4.05 -2.17 15.37
C PHE A 95 -3.04 -1.72 16.45
N LYS A 96 -1.91 -2.44 16.55
CA LYS A 96 -0.88 -2.17 17.56
C LYS A 96 -0.10 -0.87 17.30
N LEU A 97 0.09 -0.49 16.05
CA LEU A 97 0.76 0.78 15.69
C LEU A 97 -0.10 1.98 16.07
N ILE A 98 -1.42 1.85 15.93
CA ILE A 98 -2.40 2.87 16.30
C ILE A 98 -2.47 3.04 17.82
N ASP A 99 -2.44 1.97 18.61
CA ASP A 99 -2.48 2.01 20.09
C ASP A 99 -3.62 2.88 20.63
N GLY A 100 -4.85 2.50 20.25
CA GLY A 100 -6.05 3.21 20.65
C GLY A 100 -6.63 2.74 21.99
N LYS A 101 -7.29 3.65 22.73
CA LYS A 101 -7.80 3.38 24.08
C LYS A 101 -8.79 2.22 24.15
N ASN A 102 -9.75 2.16 23.21
CA ASN A 102 -10.73 1.09 23.13
C ASN A 102 -10.19 -0.07 22.26
N LYS A 103 -9.51 -1.01 22.90
CA LYS A 103 -8.86 -2.14 22.21
C LYS A 103 -9.80 -2.93 21.30
N SER A 104 -11.01 -3.23 21.77
CA SER A 104 -11.96 -4.04 20.98
C SER A 104 -12.42 -3.30 19.73
N PHE A 105 -12.75 -2.01 19.85
CA PHE A 105 -13.18 -1.20 18.71
C PHE A 105 -12.07 -1.10 17.65
N TYR A 106 -10.84 -0.75 18.05
CA TYR A 106 -9.75 -0.60 17.09
C TYR A 106 -9.27 -1.93 16.51
N ALA A 107 -9.39 -3.04 17.25
CA ALA A 107 -9.13 -4.37 16.72
C ALA A 107 -10.14 -4.72 15.60
N THR A 108 -11.44 -4.53 15.86
CA THR A 108 -12.49 -4.74 14.85
C THR A 108 -12.29 -3.81 13.65
N LEU A 109 -12.05 -2.53 13.88
CA LEU A 109 -11.82 -1.55 12.82
C LEU A 109 -10.62 -1.91 11.94
N SER A 110 -9.51 -2.36 12.56
CA SER A 110 -8.33 -2.79 11.82
C SER A 110 -8.61 -4.02 10.96
N CYS A 111 -9.44 -4.95 11.43
CA CYS A 111 -9.85 -6.12 10.64
C CYS A 111 -10.75 -5.73 9.47
N VAL A 112 -11.74 -4.87 9.69
CA VAL A 112 -12.65 -4.38 8.65
C VAL A 112 -11.89 -3.64 7.55
N LEU A 113 -10.95 -2.78 7.94
CA LEU A 113 -10.13 -2.04 6.97
C LEU A 113 -9.09 -2.93 6.28
N CYS A 114 -8.65 -4.02 6.93
CA CYS A 114 -7.81 -5.02 6.28
C CYS A 114 -8.60 -5.76 5.19
N LEU A 115 -9.87 -6.11 5.45
CA LEU A 115 -10.75 -6.68 4.44
C LEU A 115 -11.04 -5.69 3.30
N SER A 116 -11.25 -4.40 3.61
CA SER A 116 -11.46 -3.38 2.57
C SER A 116 -10.22 -3.21 1.70
N PHE A 117 -9.03 -3.22 2.30
CA PHE A 117 -7.74 -3.21 1.61
C PHE A 117 -7.63 -4.41 0.66
N ILE A 118 -7.86 -5.63 1.15
CA ILE A 118 -7.79 -6.86 0.34
C ILE A 118 -8.76 -6.79 -0.83
N PHE A 119 -10.02 -6.41 -0.56
CA PHE A 119 -11.05 -6.27 -1.58
C PHE A 119 -10.68 -5.21 -2.65
N SER A 120 -10.16 -4.07 -2.22
CA SER A 120 -9.68 -3.00 -3.12
C SER A 120 -8.48 -3.44 -3.96
N SER A 121 -7.67 -4.33 -3.41
CA SER A 121 -6.48 -4.89 -4.07
C SER A 121 -6.75 -6.20 -4.83
N TYR A 122 -7.99 -6.68 -4.94
CA TYR A 122 -8.27 -8.02 -5.51
C TYR A 122 -7.66 -8.21 -6.91
N TYR A 123 -7.95 -7.30 -7.83
CA TYR A 123 -7.40 -7.33 -9.19
C TYR A 123 -5.88 -7.19 -9.21
N ALA A 124 -5.32 -6.39 -8.30
CA ALA A 124 -3.89 -6.26 -8.16
C ALA A 124 -3.28 -7.60 -7.72
N LEU A 125 -3.81 -8.23 -6.67
CA LEU A 125 -3.34 -9.50 -6.13
C LEU A 125 -3.47 -10.66 -7.12
N SER A 126 -4.50 -10.70 -7.97
CA SER A 126 -4.67 -11.80 -8.95
C SER A 126 -3.87 -11.62 -10.25
N SER A 127 -3.41 -10.40 -10.56
CA SER A 127 -2.87 -10.06 -11.88
C SER A 127 -1.62 -10.83 -12.35
N ALA A 128 -0.80 -11.36 -11.44
CA ALA A 128 0.36 -12.23 -11.77
C ALA A 128 0.20 -13.63 -11.17
N GLY A 129 -1.00 -13.96 -10.67
CA GLY A 129 -1.15 -15.08 -9.76
C GLY A 129 -1.08 -14.60 -8.31
N PHE A 130 -1.97 -15.17 -7.50
CA PHE A 130 -2.22 -14.71 -6.14
C PHE A 130 -1.03 -15.00 -5.21
N ILE A 131 -0.36 -16.13 -5.44
CA ILE A 131 0.80 -16.56 -4.65
C ILE A 131 1.98 -15.65 -4.94
N THR A 132 2.28 -15.46 -6.23
CA THR A 132 3.35 -14.60 -6.70
C THR A 132 3.16 -13.17 -6.23
N THR A 133 1.94 -12.63 -6.36
CA THR A 133 1.70 -11.23 -5.99
C THR A 133 1.68 -11.01 -4.48
N SER A 134 1.08 -11.91 -3.70
CA SER A 134 1.08 -11.81 -2.23
C SER A 134 2.50 -11.86 -1.66
N ILE A 135 3.34 -12.79 -2.13
CA ILE A 135 4.74 -12.91 -1.71
C ILE A 135 5.58 -11.72 -2.20
N ASN A 136 5.27 -11.14 -3.36
CA ASN A 136 5.98 -9.95 -3.85
C ASN A 136 5.59 -8.65 -3.13
N TYR A 137 4.37 -8.50 -2.61
CA TYR A 137 3.88 -7.21 -2.10
C TYR A 137 3.35 -7.28 -0.66
N ALA A 138 2.50 -8.24 -0.33
CA ALA A 138 1.90 -8.35 1.01
C ALA A 138 2.90 -8.86 2.05
N TRP A 139 3.76 -9.82 1.70
CA TRP A 139 4.78 -10.36 2.61
C TRP A 139 5.89 -9.34 2.93
N PRO A 140 6.42 -8.57 1.94
CA PRO A 140 7.31 -7.45 2.20
C PRO A 140 6.66 -6.36 3.05
N LEU A 141 5.38 -6.03 2.80
CA LEU A 141 4.63 -5.10 3.62
C LEU A 141 4.56 -5.56 5.07
N PHE A 142 4.14 -6.81 5.30
CA PHE A 142 4.11 -7.42 6.63
C PHE A 142 5.48 -7.36 7.31
N SER A 143 6.54 -7.73 6.58
CA SER A 143 7.91 -7.74 7.11
C SER A 143 8.37 -6.34 7.52
N GLY A 144 8.11 -5.33 6.69
CA GLY A 144 8.41 -3.94 7.01
C GLY A 144 7.65 -3.44 8.25
N LEU A 145 6.35 -3.74 8.35
CA LEU A 145 5.53 -3.39 9.51
C LEU A 145 6.01 -4.10 10.78
N LEU A 146 6.37 -5.37 10.68
CA LEU A 146 6.87 -6.17 11.79
C LEU A 146 8.19 -5.59 12.31
N ALA A 147 9.12 -5.24 11.42
CA ALA A 147 10.37 -4.59 11.80
C ALA A 147 10.12 -3.26 12.53
N ILE A 148 9.25 -2.40 11.99
CA ILE A 148 8.88 -1.13 12.63
C ILE A 148 8.29 -1.38 14.03
N TYR A 149 7.40 -2.36 14.17
CA TYR A 149 6.78 -2.71 15.44
C TYR A 149 7.80 -3.23 16.47
N ILE A 150 8.73 -4.09 16.06
CA ILE A 150 9.79 -4.65 16.92
C ILE A 150 10.75 -3.54 17.35
N LEU A 151 11.22 -2.71 16.42
CA LEU A 151 12.09 -1.57 16.73
C LEU A 151 11.40 -0.59 17.68
N LYS A 152 10.10 -0.34 17.53
CA LYS A 152 9.36 0.53 18.45
C LYS A 152 9.31 -0.03 19.87
N ASN A 153 9.01 -1.31 20.05
CA ASN A 153 8.57 -1.84 21.35
C ASN A 153 9.58 -2.77 22.06
N TYR A 154 10.50 -3.39 21.36
CA TYR A 154 11.35 -4.47 21.91
C TYR A 154 12.85 -4.17 21.89
N THR A 155 13.22 -2.92 21.59
CA THR A 155 14.62 -2.46 21.62
C THR A 155 14.82 -1.30 22.59
N ALA A 156 13.93 -1.14 23.56
CA ALA A 156 14.08 -0.17 24.65
C ALA A 156 15.08 -0.69 25.72
N ASN A 157 15.70 0.20 26.48
CA ASN A 157 16.80 -0.14 27.40
C ASN A 157 16.36 -0.94 28.63
N ASP A 158 15.08 -0.92 28.95
CA ASP A 158 14.40 -1.72 29.98
C ASP A 158 14.23 -3.20 29.56
N THR A 159 14.43 -3.53 28.29
CA THR A 159 14.43 -4.92 27.81
C THR A 159 15.77 -5.61 28.10
N GLY A 160 15.72 -6.87 28.53
CA GLY A 160 16.94 -7.65 28.79
C GLY A 160 17.85 -7.73 27.56
N LYS A 161 19.17 -7.62 27.78
CA LYS A 161 20.20 -7.49 26.71
C LYS A 161 20.04 -8.50 25.56
N ILE A 162 19.81 -9.78 25.88
CA ILE A 162 19.64 -10.86 24.88
C ILE A 162 18.39 -10.63 24.02
N LYS A 163 17.25 -10.29 24.65
CA LYS A 163 15.99 -10.03 23.93
C LYS A 163 16.14 -8.84 22.98
N ARG A 164 16.87 -7.80 23.40
CA ARG A 164 17.16 -6.64 22.57
C ARG A 164 18.01 -7.00 21.35
N ILE A 165 19.05 -7.84 21.52
CA ILE A 165 19.89 -8.31 20.40
C ILE A 165 19.05 -9.10 19.40
N LEU A 166 18.23 -10.05 19.88
CA LEU A 166 17.33 -10.83 19.03
C LEU A 166 16.32 -9.93 18.30
N ALA A 167 15.76 -8.93 18.98
CA ALA A 167 14.86 -7.96 18.37
C ALA A 167 15.52 -7.18 17.22
N TYR A 168 16.79 -6.78 17.38
CA TYR A 168 17.54 -6.15 16.29
C TYR A 168 17.80 -7.10 15.13
N ILE A 169 18.25 -8.34 15.39
CA ILE A 169 18.48 -9.35 14.34
C ILE A 169 17.21 -9.60 13.54
N ILE A 170 16.09 -9.85 14.21
CA ILE A 170 14.80 -10.09 13.54
C ILE A 170 14.38 -8.85 12.73
N SER A 171 14.53 -7.65 13.29
CA SER A 171 14.21 -6.41 12.58
C SER A 171 15.03 -6.23 11.31
N VAL A 172 16.33 -6.55 11.36
CA VAL A 172 17.22 -6.48 10.19
C VAL A 172 16.80 -7.47 9.12
N LEU A 173 16.53 -8.73 9.49
CA LEU A 173 16.08 -9.75 8.53
C LEU A 173 14.75 -9.37 7.87
N CYS A 174 13.79 -8.88 8.67
CA CYS A 174 12.52 -8.38 8.16
C CYS A 174 12.69 -7.18 7.23
N LEU A 175 13.58 -6.24 7.55
CA LEU A 175 13.86 -5.09 6.68
C LEU A 175 14.52 -5.52 5.38
N LEU A 176 15.49 -6.45 5.41
CA LEU A 176 16.14 -6.98 4.21
C LEU A 176 15.14 -7.65 3.26
N PHE A 177 14.19 -8.42 3.81
CA PHE A 177 13.09 -8.98 3.01
C PHE A 177 12.17 -7.89 2.45
N ALA A 178 11.78 -6.90 3.28
CA ALA A 178 10.91 -5.81 2.86
C ALA A 178 11.50 -4.96 1.73
N VAL A 179 12.78 -4.57 1.85
CA VAL A 179 13.45 -3.68 0.89
C VAL A 179 13.93 -4.40 -0.38
N ASN A 180 13.79 -5.72 -0.44
CA ASN A 180 13.97 -6.46 -1.69
C ASN A 180 12.84 -6.18 -2.69
N ASN A 181 11.68 -5.71 -2.22
CA ASN A 181 10.69 -5.04 -3.07
C ASN A 181 11.11 -3.58 -3.31
N GLU A 182 11.44 -3.27 -4.56
CA GLU A 182 11.95 -1.96 -5.01
C GLU A 182 11.02 -0.80 -4.65
N GLN A 183 9.71 -0.98 -4.82
CA GLN A 183 8.71 0.05 -4.51
C GLN A 183 8.60 0.28 -3.00
N LEU A 184 8.63 -0.78 -2.19
CA LEU A 184 8.61 -0.65 -0.74
C LEU A 184 9.90 -0.02 -0.20
N ALA A 185 11.05 -0.29 -0.81
CA ALA A 185 12.32 0.37 -0.46
C ALA A 185 12.22 1.89 -0.68
N VAL A 186 11.69 2.33 -1.82
CA VAL A 186 11.44 3.76 -2.09
C VAL A 186 10.46 4.36 -1.07
N ILE A 187 9.40 3.63 -0.72
CA ILE A 187 8.42 4.07 0.28
C ILE A 187 9.07 4.27 1.65
N LEU A 188 9.85 3.28 2.13
CA LEU A 188 10.52 3.36 3.42
C LEU A 188 11.57 4.48 3.45
N LEU A 189 12.31 4.69 2.36
CA LEU A 189 13.24 5.81 2.25
C LEU A 189 12.49 7.16 2.29
N GLY A 190 11.41 7.30 1.53
CA GLY A 190 10.59 8.51 1.51
C GLY A 190 10.03 8.86 2.89
N LEU A 191 9.50 7.85 3.61
CA LEU A 191 9.04 8.02 4.98
C LEU A 191 10.17 8.41 5.95
N PHE A 192 11.36 7.81 5.81
CA PHE A 192 12.53 8.17 6.61
C PHE A 192 12.98 9.61 6.35
N VAL A 193 13.10 10.02 5.08
CA VAL A 193 13.49 11.39 4.70
C VAL A 193 12.49 12.41 5.22
N LEU A 194 11.19 12.18 5.04
CA LEU A 194 10.16 13.06 5.58
C LEU A 194 10.24 13.14 7.11
N TYR A 195 10.37 12.00 7.79
CA TYR A 195 10.55 11.97 9.25
C TYR A 195 11.79 12.76 9.70
N TYR A 196 12.91 12.61 8.99
CA TYR A 196 14.14 13.37 9.23
C TYR A 196 13.91 14.88 9.05
N LEU A 197 13.32 15.29 7.92
CA LEU A 197 13.04 16.69 7.61
C LEU A 197 12.05 17.34 8.61
N PHE A 198 11.14 16.57 9.20
CA PHE A 198 10.24 17.09 10.23
C PHE A 198 10.88 17.18 11.62
N ASN A 199 11.94 16.41 11.87
CA ASN A 199 12.58 16.30 13.18
C ASN A 199 14.06 16.72 13.15
N TYR A 200 14.54 17.41 12.12
CA TYR A 200 15.97 17.77 11.99
C TYR A 200 16.49 18.67 13.11
N LYS A 201 15.60 19.39 13.79
CA LYS A 201 15.90 20.24 14.95
C LYS A 201 15.85 19.48 16.28
N THR A 202 15.41 18.22 16.27
CA THR A 202 15.30 17.36 17.45
C THR A 202 16.18 16.13 17.27
N GLU A 203 16.52 15.46 18.36
CA GLU A 203 17.27 14.21 18.27
C GLU A 203 16.42 13.13 17.59
N ILE A 204 16.91 12.64 16.46
CA ILE A 204 16.28 11.55 15.71
C ILE A 204 16.62 10.23 16.38
N ASN A 205 15.59 9.41 16.62
CA ASN A 205 15.78 8.08 17.18
C ASN A 205 16.72 7.24 16.29
N LYS A 206 17.83 6.75 16.85
CA LYS A 206 18.84 5.95 16.14
C LYS A 206 18.24 4.76 15.38
N LYS A 207 17.12 4.21 15.85
CA LYS A 207 16.41 3.10 15.21
C LYS A 207 15.83 3.47 13.84
N CYS A 208 15.48 4.73 13.61
CA CYS A 208 14.97 5.20 12.33
C CYS A 208 16.05 5.16 11.24
N TYR A 209 17.32 5.37 11.61
CA TYR A 209 18.44 5.24 10.66
C TYR A 209 18.61 3.80 10.16
N LEU A 210 18.24 2.79 10.96
CA LEU A 210 18.25 1.40 10.49
C LEU A 210 17.26 1.19 9.33
N ILE A 211 16.07 1.77 9.43
CA ILE A 211 15.06 1.74 8.37
C ILE A 211 15.59 2.46 7.13
N GLY A 212 16.11 3.69 7.30
CA GLY A 212 16.70 4.46 6.20
C GLY A 212 17.85 3.74 5.50
N LEU A 213 18.80 3.19 6.27
CA LEU A 213 19.95 2.45 5.74
C LEU A 213 19.50 1.19 4.98
N SER A 214 18.56 0.42 5.52
CA SER A 214 18.02 -0.76 4.83
C SER A 214 17.36 -0.40 3.50
N ALA A 215 16.61 0.71 3.46
CA ALA A 215 15.96 1.19 2.25
C ALA A 215 17.00 1.60 1.18
N VAL A 216 18.07 2.28 1.60
CA VAL A 216 19.21 2.61 0.72
C VAL A 216 19.86 1.34 0.16
N ILE A 217 20.08 0.32 1.00
CA ILE A 217 20.64 -0.98 0.55
C ILE A 217 19.74 -1.63 -0.51
N GLY A 218 18.41 -1.66 -0.30
CA GLY A 218 17.47 -2.22 -1.28
C GLY A 218 17.47 -1.47 -2.61
N ILE A 219 17.55 -0.13 -2.57
CA ILE A 219 17.66 0.70 -3.77
C ILE A 219 19.00 0.46 -4.48
N ILE A 220 20.11 0.41 -3.75
CA ILE A 220 21.43 0.09 -4.31
C ILE A 220 21.38 -1.28 -5.00
N ASN A 221 20.83 -2.30 -4.35
CA ASN A 221 20.66 -3.64 -4.93
C ASN A 221 19.90 -3.60 -6.27
N THR A 222 18.87 -2.76 -6.35
CA THR A 222 18.09 -2.58 -7.60
C THR A 222 18.91 -1.92 -8.70
N ILE A 223 19.70 -0.89 -8.34
CA ILE A 223 20.49 -0.11 -9.30
C ILE A 223 21.66 -0.94 -9.84
N ILE A 224 22.33 -1.72 -8.99
CA ILE A 224 23.49 -2.53 -9.40
C ILE A 224 23.10 -3.85 -10.07
N CYS A 225 21.84 -4.28 -9.95
CA CYS A 225 21.36 -5.52 -10.53
C CYS A 225 21.43 -5.46 -12.07
N PRO A 226 22.28 -6.29 -12.71
CA PRO A 226 22.46 -6.26 -14.17
C PRO A 226 21.23 -6.76 -14.92
N GLY A 227 20.37 -7.52 -14.25
CA GLY A 227 19.10 -7.98 -14.80
C GLY A 227 18.07 -6.87 -15.01
N VAL A 228 18.10 -5.80 -14.21
CA VAL A 228 17.09 -4.71 -14.31
C VAL A 228 17.16 -3.99 -15.67
N PRO A 229 18.33 -3.57 -16.19
CA PRO A 229 18.45 -3.02 -17.54
C PRO A 229 18.06 -4.01 -18.65
N LYS A 230 18.39 -5.30 -18.51
CA LYS A 230 18.03 -6.33 -19.50
C LYS A 230 16.52 -6.55 -19.55
N ARG A 231 15.87 -6.65 -18.38
CA ARG A 231 14.40 -6.68 -18.26
C ARG A 231 13.80 -5.45 -18.92
N PHE A 232 14.31 -4.25 -18.64
CA PHE A 232 13.82 -3.01 -19.23
C PHE A 232 13.77 -3.08 -20.76
N ILE A 233 14.84 -3.55 -21.41
CA ILE A 233 14.88 -3.74 -22.88
C ILE A 233 13.82 -4.75 -23.33
N SER A 234 13.70 -5.89 -22.63
CA SER A 234 12.71 -6.93 -22.95
C SER A 234 11.27 -6.45 -22.80
N GLU A 235 11.02 -5.52 -21.87
CA GLU A 235 9.71 -4.97 -21.55
C GLU A 235 9.29 -3.84 -22.51
N LEU A 236 10.20 -3.31 -23.33
CA LEU A 236 9.86 -2.34 -24.38
C LEU A 236 8.83 -2.89 -25.38
N LYS A 237 8.71 -4.22 -25.52
CA LYS A 237 7.64 -4.87 -26.30
C LYS A 237 6.23 -4.49 -25.82
N TRP A 238 6.07 -4.17 -24.54
CA TRP A 238 4.79 -3.75 -23.96
C TRP A 238 4.48 -2.28 -24.24
N PHE A 239 5.50 -1.47 -24.57
CA PHE A 239 5.34 -0.06 -24.87
C PHE A 239 6.42 0.44 -25.84
N HIS A 240 6.18 0.21 -27.14
CA HIS A 240 7.12 0.50 -28.22
C HIS A 240 7.61 1.96 -28.25
N ASP A 241 6.73 2.93 -27.97
CA ASP A 241 7.08 4.36 -27.99
C ASP A 241 7.67 4.88 -26.67
N TYR A 242 7.91 4.00 -25.69
CA TYR A 242 8.35 4.42 -24.35
C TYR A 242 9.63 5.26 -24.37
N LEU A 243 10.56 4.93 -25.28
CA LEU A 243 11.83 5.66 -25.44
C LEU A 243 11.66 7.08 -25.98
N GLN A 244 10.54 7.37 -26.66
CA GLN A 244 10.22 8.70 -27.17
C GLN A 244 9.62 9.63 -26.09
N LEU A 245 9.27 9.08 -24.91
CA LEU A 245 8.68 9.84 -23.83
C LEU A 245 9.73 10.65 -23.06
N ASN A 246 9.54 11.97 -23.03
CA ASN A 246 10.30 12.83 -22.13
C ASN A 246 9.84 12.68 -20.67
N LEU A 247 10.55 13.34 -19.75
CA LEU A 247 10.24 13.30 -18.31
C LEU A 247 8.79 13.75 -18.00
N LEU A 248 8.30 14.78 -18.67
CA LEU A 248 6.95 15.31 -18.45
C LEU A 248 5.87 14.30 -18.88
N ASN A 249 6.08 13.61 -19.99
CA ASN A 249 5.18 12.57 -20.47
C ASN A 249 5.10 11.40 -19.46
N LYS A 250 6.25 10.99 -18.92
CA LYS A 250 6.32 9.96 -17.88
C LYS A 250 5.60 10.40 -16.60
N LEU A 251 5.82 11.63 -16.14
CA LEU A 251 5.09 12.18 -14.99
C LEU A 251 3.58 12.26 -15.26
N ASN A 252 3.17 12.64 -16.48
CA ASN A 252 1.77 12.66 -16.88
C ASN A 252 1.16 11.26 -16.79
N ILE A 253 1.83 10.21 -17.28
CA ILE A 253 1.38 8.82 -17.14
C ILE A 253 1.12 8.48 -15.67
N GLY A 254 2.08 8.72 -14.78
CA GLY A 254 1.94 8.39 -13.36
C GLY A 254 0.82 9.17 -12.67
N LEU A 255 0.78 10.50 -12.86
CA LEU A 255 -0.21 11.38 -12.22
C LEU A 255 -1.62 11.14 -12.73
N SER A 256 -1.80 11.02 -14.04
CA SER A 256 -3.12 10.72 -14.61
C SER A 256 -3.62 9.35 -14.17
N SER A 257 -2.75 8.34 -14.07
CA SER A 257 -3.13 7.01 -13.59
C SER A 257 -3.68 7.04 -12.17
N ILE A 258 -3.00 7.71 -11.24
CA ILE A 258 -3.45 7.76 -9.84
C ILE A 258 -4.69 8.64 -9.65
N ILE A 259 -4.81 9.76 -10.38
CA ILE A 259 -6.02 10.59 -10.36
C ILE A 259 -7.21 9.78 -10.91
N ASN A 260 -7.01 9.06 -12.02
CA ASN A 260 -8.04 8.18 -12.57
C ASN A 260 -8.46 7.09 -11.59
N ARG A 261 -7.48 6.51 -10.88
CA ARG A 261 -7.74 5.53 -9.83
C ARG A 261 -8.52 6.11 -8.65
N CYS A 262 -8.28 7.36 -8.27
CA CYS A 262 -9.00 8.00 -7.16
C CYS A 262 -10.41 8.48 -7.53
N VAL A 263 -10.63 8.81 -8.80
CA VAL A 263 -11.86 9.46 -9.27
C VAL A 263 -12.77 8.50 -10.04
N THR A 264 -12.26 7.91 -11.12
CA THR A 264 -13.06 7.17 -12.11
C THR A 264 -13.15 5.68 -11.75
N TRP A 265 -12.05 5.08 -11.30
CA TRP A 265 -11.98 3.70 -10.81
C TRP A 265 -11.78 3.65 -9.30
N CYS A 266 -12.50 4.52 -8.59
CA CYS A 266 -12.35 4.69 -7.15
C CYS A 266 -12.62 3.37 -6.43
N ASP A 267 -11.62 2.87 -5.70
CA ASP A 267 -11.76 1.68 -4.87
C ASP A 267 -12.47 2.00 -3.54
N LEU A 268 -12.97 0.94 -2.88
CA LEU A 268 -13.72 1.07 -1.63
C LEU A 268 -12.90 1.75 -0.52
N THR A 269 -11.60 1.46 -0.42
CA THR A 269 -10.75 2.04 0.63
C THR A 269 -10.53 3.53 0.38
N THR A 270 -10.28 3.94 -0.86
CA THR A 270 -10.21 5.37 -1.24
C THR A 270 -11.54 6.07 -0.99
N LEU A 271 -12.67 5.45 -1.34
CA LEU A 271 -13.99 6.04 -1.10
C LEU A 271 -14.26 6.29 0.39
N ILE A 272 -13.94 5.32 1.25
CA ILE A 272 -14.04 5.46 2.72
C ILE A 272 -13.15 6.60 3.21
N LEU A 273 -11.92 6.71 2.70
CA LEU A 273 -11.00 7.79 3.05
C LEU A 273 -11.59 9.18 2.73
N LEU A 274 -12.14 9.37 1.53
CA LEU A 274 -12.75 10.63 1.12
C LEU A 274 -13.92 11.03 2.03
N GLY A 275 -14.78 10.06 2.38
CA GLY A 275 -15.89 10.29 3.32
C GLY A 275 -15.41 10.67 4.72
N ILE A 276 -14.38 9.98 5.23
CA ILE A 276 -13.81 10.25 6.55
C ILE A 276 -13.12 11.61 6.62
N ILE A 277 -12.49 12.08 5.54
CA ILE A 277 -11.94 13.44 5.48
C ILE A 277 -13.07 14.47 5.66
N ALA A 278 -14.18 14.33 4.92
CA ALA A 278 -15.32 15.25 5.04
C ALA A 278 -15.94 15.25 6.44
N VAL A 279 -16.14 14.06 7.02
CA VAL A 279 -16.62 13.90 8.40
C VAL A 279 -15.63 14.57 9.37
N SER A 280 -14.33 14.30 9.24
CA SER A 280 -13.29 14.90 10.07
C SER A 280 -13.34 16.42 10.05
N VAL A 281 -13.47 17.02 8.87
CA VAL A 281 -13.61 18.48 8.71
C VAL A 281 -14.84 19.01 9.46
N TYR A 282 -15.99 18.35 9.33
CA TYR A 282 -17.20 18.74 10.08
C TYR A 282 -16.97 18.64 11.59
N LEU A 283 -16.37 17.55 12.05
CA LEU A 283 -16.19 17.32 13.48
C LEU A 283 -15.20 18.28 14.13
N LEU A 284 -14.17 18.68 13.40
CA LEU A 284 -13.16 19.61 13.87
C LEU A 284 -13.60 21.07 13.82
N THR A 285 -14.36 21.45 12.79
CA THR A 285 -14.73 22.86 12.59
C THR A 285 -16.14 23.21 13.00
N LYS A 286 -17.03 22.22 13.13
CA LYS A 286 -18.49 22.36 13.27
C LYS A 286 -19.14 23.22 12.19
N ASN A 287 -18.44 23.47 11.08
CA ASN A 287 -18.90 24.34 10.00
C ASN A 287 -19.41 23.51 8.81
N LYS A 288 -20.72 23.56 8.58
CA LYS A 288 -21.38 22.82 7.49
C LYS A 288 -20.83 23.18 6.11
N LYS A 289 -20.51 24.45 5.84
CA LYS A 289 -19.98 24.88 4.53
C LYS A 289 -18.62 24.24 4.23
N LYS A 290 -17.70 24.26 5.21
CA LYS A 290 -16.36 23.64 5.06
C LYS A 290 -16.45 22.13 4.85
N ALA A 291 -17.36 21.49 5.57
CA ALA A 291 -17.64 20.07 5.43
C ALA A 291 -18.20 19.72 4.04
N MET A 292 -19.17 20.50 3.54
CA MET A 292 -19.73 20.29 2.21
C MET A 292 -18.69 20.44 1.10
N ILE A 293 -17.80 21.43 1.19
CA ILE A 293 -16.69 21.57 0.22
C ILE A 293 -15.79 20.32 0.27
N SER A 294 -15.48 19.82 1.47
CA SER A 294 -14.63 18.65 1.65
C SER A 294 -15.33 17.32 1.29
N LEU A 295 -16.65 17.33 1.11
CA LEU A 295 -17.46 16.19 0.67
C LEU A 295 -17.50 16.05 -0.86
N ILE A 296 -17.15 17.10 -1.60
CA ILE A 296 -17.14 17.10 -3.07
C ILE A 296 -16.33 15.93 -3.66
N PRO A 297 -15.10 15.61 -3.20
CA PRO A 297 -14.35 14.46 -3.69
C PRO A 297 -15.11 13.14 -3.55
N PHE A 298 -15.76 12.92 -2.40
CA PHE A 298 -16.56 11.73 -2.13
C PHE A 298 -17.77 11.65 -3.07
N ILE A 299 -18.45 12.79 -3.31
CA ILE A 299 -19.62 12.84 -4.22
C ILE A 299 -19.20 12.51 -5.66
N ILE A 300 -18.11 13.12 -6.15
CA ILE A 300 -17.58 12.87 -7.49
C ILE A 300 -17.23 11.38 -7.64
N ALA A 301 -16.42 10.84 -6.71
CA ALA A 301 -15.98 9.45 -6.76
C ALA A 301 -17.16 8.46 -6.64
N SER A 302 -18.13 8.73 -5.76
CA SER A 302 -19.35 7.91 -5.63
C SER A 302 -20.17 7.91 -6.92
N GLY A 303 -20.27 9.05 -7.60
CA GLY A 303 -20.96 9.16 -8.89
C GLY A 303 -20.34 8.24 -9.94
N PHE A 304 -19.01 8.24 -10.07
CA PHE A 304 -18.31 7.31 -10.98
C PHE A 304 -18.43 5.86 -10.55
N TRP A 305 -18.35 5.58 -9.26
CA TRP A 305 -18.51 4.23 -8.74
C TRP A 305 -19.91 3.66 -9.07
N ILE A 306 -20.97 4.46 -8.93
CA ILE A 306 -22.34 4.06 -9.35
C ILE A 306 -22.42 3.81 -10.86
N LEU A 307 -21.73 4.61 -11.67
CA LEU A 307 -21.68 4.40 -13.12
C LEU A 307 -20.98 3.08 -13.49
N THR A 308 -19.96 2.66 -12.73
CA THR A 308 -19.33 1.34 -12.93
C THR A 308 -20.25 0.18 -12.57
N LEU A 309 -21.18 0.36 -11.62
CA LEU A 309 -22.15 -0.67 -11.23
C LEU A 309 -23.35 -0.80 -12.19
N THR A 310 -23.63 0.26 -12.96
CA THR A 310 -24.82 0.35 -13.84
C THR A 310 -24.49 0.06 -15.30
N ASP A 311 -23.26 -0.41 -15.59
CA ASP A 311 -22.72 -0.64 -16.93
C ASP A 311 -22.88 0.54 -17.91
N ASN A 312 -23.07 1.76 -17.38
CA ASN A 312 -23.22 2.96 -18.19
C ASN A 312 -21.84 3.49 -18.58
N LEU A 313 -21.24 2.80 -19.55
CA LEU A 313 -19.84 2.95 -19.94
C LEU A 313 -19.53 4.26 -20.68
N MET A 314 -20.53 5.05 -21.10
CA MET A 314 -20.28 6.22 -21.93
C MET A 314 -19.44 7.29 -21.21
N LEU A 315 -19.80 7.66 -19.98
CA LEU A 315 -19.05 8.65 -19.19
C LEU A 315 -17.68 8.11 -18.75
N LEU A 316 -17.62 6.81 -18.42
CA LEU A 316 -16.39 6.12 -18.07
C LEU A 316 -15.42 6.06 -19.25
N GLN A 317 -15.89 5.74 -20.45
CA GLN A 317 -15.09 5.75 -21.68
C GLN A 317 -14.62 7.17 -22.03
N ILE A 318 -15.45 8.21 -21.81
CA ILE A 318 -15.04 9.61 -22.03
C ILE A 318 -13.87 10.01 -21.12
N MET A 319 -13.82 9.49 -19.89
CA MET A 319 -12.71 9.75 -18.97
C MET A 319 -11.51 8.82 -19.18
N ASN A 320 -11.76 7.53 -19.46
CA ASN A 320 -10.75 6.48 -19.54
C ASN A 320 -10.03 6.42 -20.89
N ALA A 321 -10.66 6.85 -21.98
CA ALA A 321 -10.07 6.77 -23.31
C ALA A 321 -8.82 7.67 -23.48
N ASN A 322 -8.43 8.37 -22.43
CA ASN A 322 -7.28 9.25 -22.39
C ASN A 322 -6.19 8.79 -21.41
N ILE A 323 -6.31 7.69 -20.63
CA ILE A 323 -5.35 7.42 -19.53
C ILE A 323 -4.64 6.08 -19.69
N ALA A 324 -5.19 5.18 -20.51
CA ALA A 324 -4.59 3.89 -20.80
C ALA A 324 -3.41 4.06 -21.77
N ARG A 325 -2.20 3.89 -21.23
CA ARG A 325 -0.88 3.77 -21.90
C ARG A 325 -0.03 5.04 -22.04
N TYR A 326 -0.56 6.15 -22.55
CA TYR A 326 0.25 7.36 -22.80
C TYR A 326 0.08 8.46 -21.75
N GLY A 327 -0.60 8.16 -20.64
CA GLY A 327 -1.05 9.16 -19.70
C GLY A 327 -2.15 10.01 -20.33
N TYR A 328 -2.52 11.11 -19.69
CA TYR A 328 -3.63 11.93 -20.15
C TYR A 328 -3.40 12.50 -21.57
N VAL A 329 -4.02 11.86 -22.58
CA VAL A 329 -4.03 12.30 -23.98
C VAL A 329 -5.46 12.59 -24.41
N PRO A 330 -5.85 13.86 -24.58
CA PRO A 330 -7.23 14.21 -24.84
C PRO A 330 -7.67 13.89 -26.27
N ILE A 331 -8.75 13.12 -26.43
CA ILE A 331 -9.37 12.84 -27.75
C ILE A 331 -9.97 14.10 -28.40
N SER A 332 -10.46 15.05 -27.60
CA SER A 332 -10.98 16.32 -28.09
C SER A 332 -10.87 17.42 -27.03
N LEU A 333 -10.81 18.68 -27.47
CA LEU A 333 -10.73 19.84 -26.59
C LEU A 333 -11.88 19.88 -25.56
N LYS A 334 -13.10 19.52 -25.99
CA LYS A 334 -14.29 19.50 -25.10
C LYS A 334 -14.15 18.45 -24.00
N ARG A 335 -13.74 17.22 -24.34
CA ARG A 335 -13.50 16.15 -23.35
C ARG A 335 -12.32 16.47 -22.45
N MET A 336 -11.33 17.18 -23.01
CA MET A 336 -10.17 17.64 -22.27
C MET A 336 -10.60 18.58 -21.13
N ILE A 337 -11.30 19.65 -21.50
CA ILE A 337 -11.78 20.65 -20.55
C ILE A 337 -12.66 20.00 -19.49
N LEU A 338 -13.57 19.11 -19.87
CA LEU A 338 -14.45 18.42 -18.93
C LEU A 338 -13.67 17.61 -17.88
N SER A 339 -12.76 16.74 -18.33
CA SER A 339 -12.01 15.85 -17.41
C SER A 339 -11.02 16.63 -16.55
N LEU A 340 -10.30 17.61 -17.09
CA LEU A 340 -9.44 18.50 -16.30
C LEU A 340 -10.24 19.32 -15.27
N THR A 341 -11.46 19.74 -15.61
CA THR A 341 -12.32 20.46 -14.67
C THR A 341 -12.75 19.55 -13.52
N ILE A 342 -13.19 18.32 -13.80
CA ILE A 342 -13.59 17.34 -12.78
C ILE A 342 -12.40 17.00 -11.87
N TYR A 343 -11.25 16.65 -12.47
CA TYR A 343 -10.04 16.34 -11.71
C TYR A 343 -9.52 17.54 -10.92
N GLY A 344 -9.56 18.74 -11.50
CA GLY A 344 -9.17 19.98 -10.82
C GLY A 344 -10.05 20.27 -9.60
N ILE A 345 -11.38 20.17 -9.75
CA ILE A 345 -12.32 20.33 -8.64
C ILE A 345 -12.05 19.29 -7.55
N PHE A 346 -11.87 18.02 -7.94
CA PHE A 346 -11.57 16.93 -7.02
C PHE A 346 -10.29 17.22 -6.21
N ILE A 347 -9.18 17.53 -6.88
CA ILE A 347 -7.88 17.78 -6.23
C ILE A 347 -7.96 18.99 -5.31
N MET A 348 -8.53 20.10 -5.78
CA MET A 348 -8.61 21.34 -4.99
C MET A 348 -9.45 21.16 -3.72
N THR A 349 -10.59 20.46 -3.82
CA THR A 349 -11.48 20.22 -2.68
C THR A 349 -10.95 19.16 -1.73
N PHE A 350 -10.23 18.16 -2.24
CA PHE A 350 -9.49 17.18 -1.46
C PHE A 350 -8.36 17.83 -0.64
N LEU A 351 -7.51 18.63 -1.29
CA LEU A 351 -6.43 19.39 -0.64
C LEU A 351 -6.99 20.41 0.36
N TYR A 352 -8.13 21.03 0.05
CA TYR A 352 -8.83 21.91 0.98
C TYR A 352 -9.24 21.17 2.26
N GLY A 353 -9.88 20.00 2.14
CA GLY A 353 -10.30 19.20 3.29
C GLY A 353 -9.10 18.84 4.18
N LEU A 354 -8.05 18.34 3.56
CA LEU A 354 -6.77 18.06 4.20
C LEU A 354 -6.20 19.29 4.94
N TYR A 355 -6.10 20.44 4.26
CA TYR A 355 -5.62 21.70 4.84
C TYR A 355 -6.43 22.13 6.07
N ILE A 356 -7.75 21.99 6.04
CA ILE A 356 -8.61 22.34 7.17
C ILE A 356 -8.35 21.41 8.37
N ILE A 357 -8.17 20.11 8.17
CA ILE A 357 -7.79 19.20 9.25
C ILE A 357 -6.42 19.62 9.79
N TYR A 358 -5.45 19.90 8.91
CA TYR A 358 -4.09 20.33 9.30
C TYR A 358 -4.11 21.58 10.19
N LYS A 359 -4.88 22.60 9.81
CA LYS A 359 -5.00 23.85 10.59
C LYS A 359 -5.46 23.60 12.03
N ASN A 360 -6.31 22.60 12.25
CA ASN A 360 -6.87 22.30 13.57
C ASN A 360 -6.07 21.26 14.36
N GLN A 361 -5.22 20.45 13.69
CA GLN A 361 -4.61 19.25 14.28
C GLN A 361 -3.22 18.90 13.71
N LYS A 362 -2.29 19.85 13.75
CA LYS A 362 -0.93 19.73 13.17
C LYS A 362 -0.17 18.45 13.55
N SER A 363 -0.26 17.96 14.78
CA SER A 363 0.56 16.84 15.27
C SER A 363 0.22 15.46 14.68
N VAL A 364 -1.00 15.27 14.16
CA VAL A 364 -1.47 13.97 13.67
C VAL A 364 -1.45 13.87 12.15
N LEU A 365 -1.46 15.02 11.45
CA LEU A 365 -1.46 15.00 9.98
C LEU A 365 -0.10 14.76 9.35
N TRP A 366 1.02 15.04 10.02
CA TRP A 366 2.32 14.78 9.39
C TRP A 366 2.53 13.31 9.04
N PRO A 367 2.23 12.33 9.93
CA PRO A 367 2.24 10.92 9.55
C PRO A 367 1.27 10.59 8.41
N VAL A 368 0.04 11.13 8.45
CA VAL A 368 -0.98 10.85 7.42
C VAL A 368 -0.58 11.41 6.06
N TYR A 369 -0.09 12.65 6.01
CA TYR A 369 0.45 13.26 4.80
C TYR A 369 1.67 12.51 4.28
N SER A 370 2.56 12.05 5.17
CA SER A 370 3.73 11.29 4.76
C SER A 370 3.32 9.96 4.13
N ILE A 371 2.38 9.24 4.76
CA ILE A 371 1.86 7.96 4.24
C ILE A 371 1.13 8.16 2.92
N MET A 372 0.24 9.16 2.82
CA MET A 372 -0.49 9.45 1.60
C MET A 372 0.47 9.91 0.50
N PHE A 373 1.30 10.92 0.75
CA PHE A 373 2.25 11.44 -0.24
C PHE A 373 3.16 10.35 -0.79
N VAL A 374 3.73 9.52 0.08
CA VAL A 374 4.61 8.43 -0.34
C VAL A 374 3.82 7.33 -1.07
N GLY A 375 2.59 7.03 -0.65
CA GLY A 375 1.68 6.13 -1.37
C GLY A 375 1.37 6.62 -2.79
N PHE A 376 0.95 7.88 -2.93
CA PHE A 376 0.74 8.55 -4.21
C PHE A 376 2.03 8.57 -5.05
N ALA A 377 3.17 8.96 -4.48
CA ALA A 377 4.45 9.01 -5.18
C ALA A 377 4.91 7.63 -5.67
N SER A 378 4.64 6.57 -4.89
CA SER A 378 4.99 5.20 -5.29
C SER A 378 4.23 4.75 -6.54
N THR A 379 3.03 5.30 -6.79
CA THR A 379 2.27 5.03 -8.02
C THR A 379 2.79 5.87 -9.20
N ILE A 380 3.41 7.04 -8.98
CA ILE A 380 4.01 7.80 -10.09
C ILE A 380 5.10 6.99 -10.81
N MET A 381 5.69 5.98 -10.14
CA MET A 381 6.62 5.01 -10.74
C MET A 381 6.04 4.30 -11.99
N PHE A 382 4.71 4.23 -12.18
CA PHE A 382 4.07 3.75 -13.41
C PHE A 382 4.65 4.40 -14.67
N GLY A 383 4.90 5.70 -14.66
CA GLY A 383 5.44 6.41 -15.82
C GLY A 383 6.90 6.09 -16.12
N PHE A 384 7.63 5.52 -15.16
CA PHE A 384 9.07 5.26 -15.24
C PHE A 384 9.39 3.81 -15.62
N THR A 385 8.41 3.05 -16.11
CA THR A 385 8.59 1.69 -16.60
C THR A 385 7.81 1.46 -17.90
N PRO A 386 8.36 0.70 -18.86
CA PRO A 386 7.66 0.35 -20.10
C PRO A 386 6.54 -0.67 -19.91
N SER A 387 6.43 -1.30 -18.73
CA SER A 387 5.46 -2.36 -18.42
C SER A 387 4.08 -1.86 -17.94
N ILE A 388 3.64 -0.70 -18.41
CA ILE A 388 2.43 -0.01 -17.92
C ILE A 388 1.12 -0.83 -17.97
N PRO A 389 0.80 -1.60 -19.03
CA PRO A 389 -0.51 -2.27 -19.11
C PRO A 389 -0.81 -3.31 -18.00
N PRO A 390 0.13 -4.14 -17.51
CA PRO A 390 -0.12 -5.14 -16.46
C PRO A 390 0.08 -4.70 -14.98
N MET A 391 0.27 -3.40 -14.67
CA MET A 391 0.85 -2.99 -13.36
C MET A 391 -0.13 -2.65 -12.22
N GLU A 392 -1.35 -3.17 -12.22
CA GLU A 392 -2.33 -3.03 -11.11
C GLU A 392 -1.72 -3.26 -9.71
N ARG A 393 -0.71 -4.14 -9.62
CA ARG A 393 0.08 -4.48 -8.42
C ARG A 393 0.71 -3.29 -7.70
N MET A 394 1.08 -2.23 -8.44
CA MET A 394 1.72 -1.06 -7.83
C MET A 394 0.77 -0.23 -6.95
N TYR A 395 -0.55 -0.44 -7.03
CA TYR A 395 -1.51 0.22 -6.14
C TYR A 395 -1.62 -0.43 -4.75
N ILE A 396 -1.03 -1.61 -4.51
CA ILE A 396 -1.16 -2.34 -3.23
C ILE A 396 -0.72 -1.47 -2.04
N PHE A 397 0.44 -0.82 -2.13
CA PHE A 397 0.92 0.05 -1.05
C PHE A 397 0.10 1.34 -0.92
N PHE A 398 -0.48 1.83 -2.01
CA PHE A 398 -1.41 2.97 -1.98
C PHE A 398 -2.68 2.62 -1.19
N TYR A 399 -3.29 1.45 -1.46
CA TYR A 399 -4.47 1.01 -0.72
C TYR A 399 -4.18 0.79 0.76
N TYR A 400 -3.04 0.20 1.11
CA TYR A 400 -2.62 0.09 2.50
C TYR A 400 -2.35 1.46 3.16
N GLY A 401 -1.77 2.41 2.41
CA GLY A 401 -1.60 3.78 2.88
C GLY A 401 -2.93 4.45 3.22
N ASN A 402 -3.95 4.26 2.39
CA ASN A 402 -5.31 4.75 2.65
C ASN A 402 -5.93 4.09 3.89
N MET A 403 -5.75 2.78 4.04
CA MET A 403 -6.17 2.02 5.23
C MET A 403 -5.59 2.64 6.52
N LEU A 404 -4.28 2.91 6.54
CA LEU A 404 -3.62 3.55 7.69
C LEU A 404 -4.12 4.97 7.93
N ALA A 405 -4.27 5.78 6.88
CA ALA A 405 -4.77 7.14 6.99
C ALA A 405 -6.17 7.19 7.62
N ILE A 406 -7.07 6.31 7.19
CA ILE A 406 -8.42 6.14 7.74
C ILE A 406 -8.37 5.86 9.25
N LEU A 407 -7.57 4.88 9.67
CA LEU A 407 -7.43 4.50 11.07
C LEU A 407 -6.92 5.66 11.94
N ILE A 408 -5.93 6.40 11.46
CA ILE A 408 -5.38 7.54 12.18
C ILE A 408 -6.44 8.65 12.32
N PHE A 409 -7.18 8.96 11.25
CA PHE A 409 -8.27 9.95 11.30
C PHE A 409 -9.37 9.55 12.28
N ILE A 410 -9.83 8.28 12.23
CA ILE A 410 -10.86 7.79 13.16
C ILE A 410 -10.37 7.86 14.60
N LYS A 411 -9.14 7.39 14.88
CA LYS A 411 -8.57 7.44 16.23
C LYS A 411 -8.63 8.86 16.78
N GLN A 412 -8.18 9.81 15.97
CA GLN A 412 -8.11 11.20 16.34
C GLN A 412 -9.48 11.82 16.62
N ILE A 413 -10.47 11.52 15.77
CA ILE A 413 -11.84 11.99 15.95
C ILE A 413 -12.42 11.50 17.28
N ILE A 414 -12.28 10.21 17.56
CA ILE A 414 -12.89 9.56 18.73
C ILE A 414 -12.19 10.00 20.00
N GLU A 415 -10.85 9.97 20.04
CA GLU A 415 -10.12 10.20 21.28
C GLU A 415 -10.00 11.67 21.66
N LYS A 416 -10.12 12.62 20.71
CA LYS A 416 -10.19 14.05 21.05
C LYS A 416 -11.55 14.45 21.61
N ARG A 417 -12.65 13.83 21.16
CA ARG A 417 -13.99 14.04 21.73
C ARG A 417 -14.12 13.60 23.18
N ILE A 418 -13.25 12.72 23.67
CA ILE A 418 -13.24 12.28 25.08
C ILE A 418 -12.57 13.33 26.00
N LYS A 419 -11.91 14.36 25.45
CA LYS A 419 -11.25 15.43 26.21
C LYS A 419 -12.02 16.76 26.23
N THR A 420 -13.17 16.83 25.57
CA THR A 420 -14.10 17.98 25.55
C THR A 420 -15.42 17.51 26.08
#